data_AF-A0A1X3HFX8-F1
#
_entry.id   AF-A0A1X3HFX8-F1
#
_cell.length_a   1.000
_cell.length_b   1.000
_cell.length_c   1.000
_cell.angle_alpha   90.00
_cell.angle_beta   90.00
_cell.angle_gamma   90.00
#
_symmetry.space_group_name_H-M   'P 1'
#
loop_
_entity.id
_entity.type
_entity.pdbx_description
1 polymer ?
#
loop_
_entity_poly.entity_id
_entity_poly.type
_entity_poly.pdbx_seq_one_letter_code
_entity_poly.pdbx_strand_id
1 'polypeptide(L)'
;TQWGEVWVVAGDAHQRRRLMQVVMNAIRAGTRFEFCYSESSTMPTTLTESHHLPTHPLEDFAFLTRLRRHGIPVGLFYRDVYWKVPLYGEGVPKAKQRVAQAMYRYDLLAYRQCLDVLFLPSLRMGEWVDVGGRVNKVALPPGHDIDETPT
;
A
#
# COMPACT_ATOMS: atom_id res chain seq x y z
N THR A 1 -15.04 -3.07 26.35
CA THR A 1 -14.16 -3.74 25.39
C THR A 1 -12.90 -2.91 25.26
N GLN A 2 -11.75 -3.43 25.66
CA GLN A 2 -10.47 -2.74 25.47
C GLN A 2 -10.14 -2.88 23.99
N TRP A 3 -10.41 -1.84 23.20
CA TRP A 3 -10.01 -1.80 21.80
C TRP A 3 -8.47 -1.84 21.75
N GLY A 4 -7.90 -2.62 20.82
CA GLY A 4 -6.45 -2.77 20.70
C GLY A 4 -5.74 -1.44 20.47
N GLU A 5 -4.47 -1.36 20.88
CA GLU A 5 -3.65 -0.17 20.68
C GLU A 5 -3.23 -0.05 19.20
N VAL A 6 -3.37 1.15 18.62
CA VAL A 6 -3.02 1.42 17.22
C VAL A 6 -1.94 2.48 17.14
N TRP A 7 -0.82 2.15 16.49
CA TRP A 7 0.26 3.09 16.23
C TRP A 7 0.21 3.54 14.78
N VAL A 8 -0.03 4.83 14.56
CA VAL A 8 -0.19 5.41 13.22
C VAL A 8 1.15 5.89 12.68
N VAL A 9 1.51 5.45 11.48
CA VAL A 9 2.67 5.93 10.71
C VAL A 9 2.15 6.65 9.46
N ALA A 10 2.00 7.98 9.54
CA ALA A 10 1.46 8.81 8.47
C ALA A 10 2.13 10.20 8.45
N GLY A 11 1.87 10.97 7.39
CA GLY A 11 2.46 12.29 7.16
C GLY A 11 3.43 12.31 5.99
N ASP A 12 4.25 13.36 5.90
CA ASP A 12 5.33 13.49 4.91
C ASP A 12 6.46 12.47 5.16
N ALA A 13 7.39 12.33 4.21
CA ALA A 13 8.50 11.38 4.33
C ALA A 13 9.30 11.54 5.64
N HIS A 14 9.54 12.76 6.11
CA HIS A 14 10.27 13.00 7.35
C HIS A 14 9.48 12.59 8.59
N GLN A 15 8.18 12.87 8.63
CA GLN A 15 7.26 12.44 9.68
C GLN A 15 7.18 10.92 9.73
N ARG A 16 6.92 10.27 8.58
CA ARG A 16 6.87 8.80 8.46
C ARG A 16 8.19 8.18 8.90
N ARG A 17 9.34 8.70 8.46
CA ARG A 17 10.66 8.23 8.89
C ARG A 17 10.83 8.22 10.40
N ARG A 18 10.46 9.31 11.07
CA ARG A 18 10.54 9.42 12.54
C ARG A 18 9.64 8.40 13.22
N LEU A 19 8.39 8.27 12.77
CA LEU A 19 7.42 7.33 13.33
C LEU A 19 7.83 5.87 13.09
N MET A 20 8.34 5.55 11.90
CA MET A 20 8.92 4.24 11.59
C MET A 20 10.07 3.91 12.55
N GLN A 21 10.94 4.87 12.86
CA GLN A 21 12.02 4.65 13.82
C GLN A 21 11.50 4.38 15.24
N VAL A 22 10.43 5.07 15.66
CA VAL A 22 9.76 4.80 16.94
C VAL A 22 9.24 3.36 16.99
N VAL A 23 8.53 2.91 15.94
CA VAL A 23 8.07 1.52 15.83
C VAL A 23 9.24 0.54 15.89
N MET A 24 10.30 0.77 15.10
CA MET A 24 11.46 -0.13 15.09
C MET A 24 12.18 -0.18 16.45
N ASN A 25 12.24 0.93 17.19
CA ASN A 25 12.80 0.96 18.53
C ASN A 25 11.93 0.19 19.52
N ALA A 26 10.61 0.32 19.45
CA ALA A 26 9.67 -0.43 20.28
C ALA A 26 9.77 -1.94 20.03
N ILE A 27 9.85 -2.37 18.76
CA ILE A 27 10.08 -3.77 18.39
C ILE A 27 11.37 -4.30 19.03
N ARG A 28 12.47 -3.52 18.97
CA ARG A 28 13.74 -3.90 19.62
C ARG A 28 13.66 -3.94 21.14
N ALA A 29 12.81 -3.12 21.74
CA ALA A 29 12.55 -3.11 23.18
C ALA A 29 11.59 -4.22 23.64
N GLY A 30 11.03 -5.01 22.72
CA GLY A 30 10.18 -6.16 23.01
C GLY A 30 8.68 -5.93 22.80
N THR A 31 8.26 -4.75 22.33
CA THR A 31 6.87 -4.52 21.94
C THR A 31 6.48 -5.46 20.80
N ARG A 32 5.37 -6.17 20.97
CA ARG A 32 4.81 -7.06 19.95
C ARG A 32 3.66 -6.37 19.23
N PHE A 33 3.73 -6.36 17.91
CA PHE A 33 2.65 -5.91 17.04
C PHE A 33 2.02 -7.14 16.40
N GLU A 34 0.69 -7.25 16.44
CA GLU A 34 -0.02 -8.40 15.87
C GLU A 34 0.00 -8.40 14.34
N PHE A 35 -0.09 -7.22 13.73
CA PHE A 35 -0.02 -7.02 12.28
C PHE A 35 0.25 -5.55 11.94
N CYS A 36 0.54 -5.29 10.67
CA CYS A 36 0.54 -3.97 10.07
C CYS A 36 -0.48 -3.93 8.93
N TYR A 37 -1.35 -2.92 8.96
CA TYR A 37 -2.26 -2.59 7.87
C TYR A 37 -1.83 -1.26 7.25
N SER A 38 -1.80 -1.21 5.91
CA SER A 38 -1.42 -0.02 5.14
C SER A 38 -2.39 0.21 3.98
N GLU A 39 -2.47 1.44 3.48
CA GLU A 39 -3.29 1.78 2.32
C GLU A 39 -2.45 2.53 1.29
N SER A 40 -2.46 2.07 0.03
CA SER A 40 -1.79 2.78 -1.06
C SER A 40 -2.61 3.97 -1.52
N SER A 41 -2.03 5.16 -1.72
CA SER A 41 -2.70 6.27 -2.43
C SER A 41 -3.16 5.87 -3.85
N THR A 42 -4.01 6.67 -4.49
CA THR A 42 -4.33 6.52 -5.91
C THR A 42 -3.11 6.83 -6.81
N MET A 43 -2.11 7.52 -6.25
CA MET A 43 -0.81 7.72 -6.85
C MET A 43 0.20 6.67 -6.36
N PRO A 44 1.24 6.34 -7.18
CA PRO A 44 2.29 5.44 -6.75
C PRO A 44 2.92 5.92 -5.45
N THR A 45 3.25 5.01 -4.53
CA THR A 45 3.85 5.33 -3.22
C THR A 45 5.10 6.21 -3.37
N THR A 46 5.85 6.04 -4.46
CA THR A 46 7.03 6.87 -4.75
C THR A 46 6.70 8.31 -5.11
N LEU A 47 5.47 8.63 -5.51
CA LEU A 47 5.06 9.97 -5.95
C LEU A 47 4.13 10.67 -4.95
N THR A 48 3.87 10.08 -3.78
CA THR A 48 2.89 10.62 -2.80
C THR A 48 3.37 11.83 -2.02
N GLU A 49 4.66 12.17 -2.07
CA GLU A 49 5.14 13.42 -1.48
C GLU A 49 4.55 14.63 -2.21
N SER A 50 4.41 15.76 -1.51
CA SER A 50 3.71 16.97 -2.03
C SER A 50 4.32 17.53 -3.31
N HIS A 51 5.60 17.24 -3.57
CA HIS A 51 6.31 17.65 -4.78
C HIS A 51 6.23 16.60 -5.92
N HIS A 52 5.60 15.45 -5.67
CA HIS A 52 5.40 14.35 -6.63
C HIS A 52 6.68 13.81 -7.28
N LEU A 53 7.79 13.82 -6.53
CA LEU A 53 9.08 13.26 -6.98
C LEU A 53 9.42 12.01 -6.16
N PRO A 54 10.06 11.00 -6.76
CA PRO A 54 10.52 9.79 -6.08
C PRO A 54 11.77 10.05 -5.25
N THR A 55 11.65 10.86 -4.20
CA THR A 55 12.75 11.19 -3.28
C THR A 55 13.05 10.06 -2.28
N HIS A 56 12.04 9.27 -1.93
CA HIS A 56 12.15 8.19 -0.93
C HIS A 56 11.58 6.85 -1.45
N PRO A 57 11.97 6.37 -2.66
CA PRO A 57 11.28 5.29 -3.35
C PRO A 57 11.37 3.93 -2.65
N LEU A 58 12.24 3.79 -1.66
CA LEU A 58 12.46 2.54 -0.91
C LEU A 58 11.99 2.61 0.54
N GLU A 59 11.69 3.79 1.08
CA GLU A 59 11.60 3.99 2.53
C GLU A 59 10.44 3.22 3.15
N ASP A 60 9.24 3.43 2.62
CA ASP A 60 8.03 2.73 3.05
C ASP A 60 8.15 1.21 2.81
N PHE A 61 8.62 0.78 1.63
CA PHE A 61 8.79 -0.66 1.33
C PHE A 61 9.84 -1.35 2.19
N ALA A 62 10.94 -0.66 2.51
CA ALA A 62 11.97 -1.17 3.41
C ALA A 62 11.46 -1.24 4.85
N PHE A 63 10.58 -0.32 5.27
CA PHE A 63 9.88 -0.44 6.55
C PHE A 63 8.99 -1.67 6.60
N LEU A 64 8.09 -1.86 5.62
CA LEU A 64 7.21 -3.04 5.57
C LEU A 64 8.01 -4.35 5.52
N THR A 65 9.09 -4.40 4.73
CA THR A 65 9.99 -5.56 4.69
C THR A 65 10.64 -5.85 6.04
N ARG A 66 11.04 -4.80 6.79
CA ARG A 66 11.60 -4.98 8.15
C ARG A 66 10.56 -5.54 9.12
N LEU A 67 9.31 -5.08 9.07
CA LEU A 67 8.24 -5.62 9.91
C LEU A 67 8.05 -7.12 9.66
N ARG A 68 7.99 -7.55 8.38
CA ARG A 68 7.91 -8.97 8.03
C ARG A 68 9.09 -9.79 8.54
N ARG A 69 10.32 -9.25 8.46
CA ARG A 69 11.52 -9.91 9.00
C ARG A 69 11.46 -10.09 10.53
N HIS A 70 10.70 -9.25 11.23
CA HIS A 70 10.41 -9.40 12.66
C HIS A 70 9.19 -10.30 12.94
N GLY A 71 8.63 -10.96 11.93
CA GLY A 71 7.49 -11.85 12.07
C GLY A 71 6.14 -11.14 12.20
N ILE A 72 6.07 -9.84 11.89
CA ILE A 72 4.82 -9.07 11.90
C ILE A 72 4.18 -9.21 10.50
N PRO A 73 2.98 -9.81 10.38
CA PRO A 73 2.26 -9.90 9.11
C PRO A 73 1.94 -8.50 8.57
N VAL A 74 2.11 -8.32 7.26
CA VAL A 74 1.84 -7.04 6.59
C VAL A 74 0.76 -7.19 5.52
N GLY A 75 -0.33 -6.45 5.70
CA GLY A 75 -1.40 -6.31 4.73
C GLY A 75 -1.45 -4.91 4.14
N LEU A 76 -1.75 -4.79 2.84
CA LEU A 76 -1.96 -3.50 2.19
C LEU A 76 -3.23 -3.50 1.34
N PHE A 77 -4.05 -2.46 1.49
CA PHE A 77 -5.19 -2.22 0.62
C PHE A 77 -4.78 -1.43 -0.62
N TYR A 78 -4.97 -2.06 -1.78
CA TYR A 78 -4.65 -1.53 -3.10
C TYR A 78 -5.91 -1.06 -3.80
N ARG A 79 -6.02 0.27 -3.98
CA ARG A 79 -7.29 0.95 -4.28
C ARG A 79 -7.84 0.74 -5.69
N ASP A 80 -7.02 0.85 -6.72
CA ASP A 80 -7.48 0.75 -8.11
C ASP A 80 -6.38 0.32 -9.09
N VAL A 81 -6.80 0.02 -10.32
CA VAL A 81 -5.92 -0.30 -11.46
C VAL A 81 -6.19 0.62 -12.66
N TYR A 82 -6.69 1.84 -12.43
CA TYR A 82 -7.05 2.74 -13.54
C TYR A 82 -5.85 3.04 -14.45
N TRP A 83 -4.64 3.03 -13.91
CA TRP A 83 -3.40 3.18 -14.67
C TRP A 83 -3.14 2.10 -15.73
N LYS A 84 -3.87 0.98 -15.70
CA LYS A 84 -3.84 -0.08 -16.71
C LYS A 84 -4.83 0.14 -17.85
N VAL A 85 -5.81 1.02 -17.71
CA VAL A 85 -6.77 1.29 -18.79
C VAL A 85 -6.25 2.37 -19.75
N PRO A 86 -6.55 2.30 -21.06
CA PRO A 86 -6.08 3.27 -22.04
C PRO A 86 -6.50 4.72 -21.77
N LEU A 87 -7.62 4.91 -21.06
CA LEU A 87 -8.13 6.24 -20.68
C LEU A 87 -7.28 6.95 -19.62
N TYR A 88 -6.32 6.24 -19.01
CA TYR A 88 -5.49 6.82 -17.96
C TYR A 88 -4.67 8.01 -18.45
N GLY A 89 -4.87 9.16 -17.79
CA GLY A 89 -4.10 10.37 -18.05
C GLY A 89 -4.51 11.09 -19.32
N GLU A 90 -5.79 11.04 -19.72
CA GLU A 90 -6.33 11.95 -20.72
C GLU A 90 -5.99 13.40 -20.35
N GLY A 91 -5.42 14.16 -21.30
CA GLY A 91 -4.88 15.50 -21.04
C GLY A 91 -3.47 15.55 -20.42
N VAL A 92 -2.87 14.42 -20.05
CA VAL A 92 -1.50 14.34 -19.50
C VAL A 92 -0.49 13.99 -20.60
N PRO A 93 0.70 14.63 -20.67
CA PRO A 93 1.73 14.26 -21.63
C PRO A 93 2.13 12.78 -21.53
N LYS A 94 2.26 12.11 -22.70
CA LYS A 94 2.62 10.68 -22.78
C LYS A 94 3.87 10.29 -21.99
N ALA A 95 4.87 11.19 -21.92
CA ALA A 95 6.07 10.95 -21.12
C ALA A 95 5.74 10.80 -19.63
N LYS A 96 4.90 11.68 -19.07
CA LYS A 96 4.47 11.61 -17.67
C LYS A 96 3.64 10.37 -17.41
N GLN A 97 2.76 9.99 -18.34
CA GLN A 97 1.99 8.74 -18.25
C GLN A 97 2.91 7.52 -18.17
N ARG A 98 3.95 7.44 -19.03
CA ARG A 98 4.92 6.34 -19.02
C ARG A 98 5.68 6.26 -17.71
N VAL A 99 6.11 7.40 -17.15
CA VAL A 99 6.77 7.46 -15.84
C VAL A 99 5.83 6.97 -14.75
N ALA A 100 4.59 7.45 -14.70
CA ALA A 100 3.60 6.99 -13.73
C ALA A 100 3.36 5.48 -13.82
N GLN A 101 3.16 4.95 -15.04
CA GLN A 101 3.01 3.51 -15.27
C GLN A 101 4.23 2.70 -14.82
N ALA A 102 5.45 3.23 -15.01
CA ALA A 102 6.66 2.58 -14.50
C ALA A 102 6.67 2.57 -12.97
N MET A 103 6.24 3.64 -12.31
CA MET A 103 6.16 3.71 -10.85
C MET A 103 5.07 2.78 -10.28
N TYR A 104 3.90 2.68 -10.90
CA TYR A 104 2.90 1.68 -10.47
C TYR A 104 3.42 0.24 -10.60
N ARG A 105 4.14 -0.07 -11.68
CA ARG A 105 4.78 -1.38 -11.85
C ARG A 105 5.84 -1.62 -10.77
N TYR A 106 6.61 -0.59 -10.43
CA TYR A 106 7.58 -0.64 -9.35
C TYR A 106 6.92 -0.94 -8.00
N ASP A 107 5.82 -0.26 -7.66
CA ASP A 107 5.05 -0.55 -6.45
C ASP A 107 4.60 -2.01 -6.42
N LEU A 108 4.04 -2.53 -7.52
CA LEU A 108 3.64 -3.94 -7.61
C LEU A 108 4.82 -4.89 -7.39
N LEU A 109 6.00 -4.59 -7.94
CA LEU A 109 7.20 -5.39 -7.71
C LEU A 109 7.66 -5.33 -6.25
N ALA A 110 7.60 -4.17 -5.61
CA ALA A 110 7.93 -4.00 -4.20
C ALA A 110 6.95 -4.78 -3.30
N TYR A 111 5.66 -4.74 -3.61
CA TYR A 111 4.61 -5.49 -2.89
C TYR A 111 4.87 -6.99 -2.87
N ARG A 112 5.43 -7.57 -3.94
CA ARG A 112 5.85 -9.00 -3.98
C ARG A 112 6.80 -9.36 -2.84
N GLN A 113 7.60 -8.39 -2.38
CA GLN A 113 8.66 -8.60 -1.40
C GLN A 113 8.22 -8.21 0.01
N CYS A 114 7.36 -7.20 0.14
CA CYS A 114 7.08 -6.57 1.44
C CYS A 114 5.69 -6.87 2.01
N LEU A 115 4.82 -7.60 1.31
CA LEU A 115 3.48 -7.96 1.79
C LEU A 115 3.29 -9.46 2.01
N ASP A 116 2.37 -9.78 2.91
CA ASP A 116 1.77 -11.11 3.07
C ASP A 116 0.38 -11.16 2.41
N VAL A 117 -0.39 -10.08 2.54
CA VAL A 117 -1.76 -9.96 1.98
C VAL A 117 -1.91 -8.66 1.20
N LEU A 118 -2.51 -8.74 0.01
CA LEU A 118 -2.97 -7.60 -0.77
C LEU A 118 -4.50 -7.57 -0.73
N PHE A 119 -5.05 -6.62 -0.01
CA PHE A 119 -6.48 -6.34 0.02
C PHE A 119 -6.88 -5.56 -1.22
N LEU A 120 -8.04 -5.89 -1.79
CA LEU A 120 -8.55 -5.33 -3.04
C LEU A 120 -10.05 -5.00 -2.91
N PRO A 121 -10.58 -4.05 -3.70
CA PRO A 121 -12.03 -3.85 -3.79
C PRO A 121 -12.78 -5.06 -4.34
N SER A 122 -12.14 -5.86 -5.20
CA SER A 122 -12.71 -7.11 -5.74
C SER A 122 -11.61 -8.06 -6.19
N LEU A 123 -11.90 -9.37 -6.19
CA LEU A 123 -10.97 -10.37 -6.73
C LEU A 123 -10.76 -10.21 -8.25
N ARG A 124 -11.79 -9.73 -8.97
CA ARG A 124 -11.70 -9.41 -10.40
C ARG A 124 -10.64 -8.34 -10.68
N MET A 125 -10.54 -7.32 -9.84
CA MET A 125 -9.43 -6.35 -9.92
C MET A 125 -8.07 -7.04 -9.73
N GLY A 126 -8.01 -8.06 -8.88
CA GLY A 126 -6.81 -8.84 -8.61
C GLY A 126 -6.23 -9.57 -9.83
N GLU A 127 -7.04 -9.86 -10.86
CA GLU A 127 -6.57 -10.41 -12.14
C GLU A 127 -5.62 -9.43 -12.86
N TRP A 128 -5.82 -8.14 -12.63
CA TRP A 128 -5.01 -7.07 -13.22
C TRP A 128 -3.77 -6.77 -12.38
N VAL A 129 -3.56 -7.40 -11.24
CA VAL A 129 -2.48 -7.04 -10.31
C VAL A 129 -1.49 -8.20 -10.17
N ASP A 130 -0.27 -8.05 -10.68
CA ASP A 130 0.75 -9.09 -10.53
C ASP A 130 1.68 -8.81 -9.34
N VAL A 131 1.33 -9.38 -8.20
CA VAL A 131 2.15 -9.42 -6.97
C VAL A 131 2.72 -10.81 -6.68
N GLY A 132 2.78 -11.67 -7.70
CA GLY A 132 3.31 -13.04 -7.59
C GLY A 132 2.45 -13.96 -6.72
N GLY A 133 2.83 -15.24 -6.66
CA GLY A 133 2.05 -16.27 -5.95
C GLY A 133 2.22 -16.31 -4.43
N ARG A 134 3.16 -15.52 -3.87
CA ARG A 134 3.43 -15.49 -2.43
C ARG A 134 2.51 -14.56 -1.65
N VAL A 135 1.97 -13.52 -2.32
CA VAL A 135 1.10 -12.53 -1.70
C VAL A 135 -0.34 -12.98 -1.89
N ASN A 136 -1.06 -13.19 -0.78
CA ASN A 136 -2.45 -13.59 -0.84
C ASN A 136 -3.32 -12.39 -1.28
N LYS A 137 -4.20 -12.58 -2.25
CA LYS A 137 -5.12 -11.52 -2.70
C LYS A 137 -6.48 -11.75 -2.08
N VAL A 138 -6.99 -10.75 -1.36
CA VAL A 138 -8.27 -10.85 -0.64
C VAL A 138 -9.14 -9.66 -0.99
N ALA A 139 -10.40 -9.90 -1.35
CA ALA A 139 -11.37 -8.81 -1.51
C ALA A 139 -11.90 -8.38 -0.15
N LEU A 140 -11.91 -7.07 0.12
CA LEU A 140 -12.61 -6.53 1.28
C LEU A 140 -14.09 -6.34 0.97
N PRO A 141 -14.99 -6.60 1.94
CA PRO A 141 -16.40 -6.32 1.77
C PRO A 141 -16.64 -4.82 1.56
N PRO A 142 -17.72 -4.43 0.85
CA PRO A 142 -18.11 -3.04 0.78
C PRO A 142 -18.38 -2.50 2.19
N GLY A 143 -18.03 -1.22 2.44
CA GLY A 143 -18.26 -0.57 3.72
C GLY A 143 -19.74 -0.24 4.02
N HIS A 144 -20.64 -0.63 3.11
CA HIS A 144 -22.08 -0.46 3.21
C HIS A 144 -22.78 -1.73 2.76
N ASP A 145 -23.93 -2.00 3.36
CA ASP A 145 -24.81 -3.07 2.90
C ASP A 145 -25.27 -2.77 1.47
N ILE A 146 -25.30 -3.82 0.65
CA ILE A 146 -25.85 -3.76 -0.70
C ILE A 146 -27.37 -3.83 -0.52
N ASP A 147 -28.04 -2.68 -0.51
CA ASP A 147 -29.50 -2.68 -0.57
C ASP A 147 -29.90 -3.18 -1.97
N GLU A 148 -30.45 -4.40 -2.06
CA GLU A 148 -30.89 -5.00 -3.33
C GLU A 148 -32.15 -4.33 -3.92
N THR A 149 -32.66 -3.27 -3.28
CA THR A 149 -33.86 -2.55 -3.71
C THR A 149 -33.49 -1.32 -4.55
N PRO A 150 -33.76 -1.31 -5.87
CA PRO A 150 -33.76 -0.08 -6.62
C PRO A 150 -34.99 0.74 -6.20
N THR A 151 -34.75 1.91 -5.60
CA THR A 151 -35.79 2.93 -5.39
C THR A 151 -36.10 3.69 -6.68
#